data_AF-A0A183M9T6-F1
#
_entry.id   AF-A0A183M9T6-F1
#
_cell.length_a   1.000
_cell.length_b   1.000
_cell.length_c   1.000
_cell.angle_alpha   90.00
_cell.angle_beta   90.00
_cell.angle_gamma   90.00
#
_symmetry.space_group_name_H-M   'P 1'
#
loop_
_entity.id
_entity.type
_entity.pdbx_description
1 polymer ?
#
loop_
_entity_poly.entity_id
_entity_poly.type
_entity_poly.pdbx_seq_one_letter_code
_entity_poly.pdbx_strand_id
1 'polypeptide(L)'
;MQQRSSNFDSTDKSLMEGNLERIMTGSLFQVVLMIAVATVQMGQTTEVTGNDDELWKTASEAGEKFSALYYRAFDKPNRPDLPGFFMDNVVLLWNGNRVEGQQLVVDFFSKLPDSTCTLHSLSCQPVHRAEFGIDYNDPPSLRLQAISRKVFSHVTYTVTEIGSNSE
;
A
#
# COMPACT_ATOMS: atom_id res chain seq x y z
N MET A 1 33.03 -23.36 -42.49
CA MET A 1 32.53 -22.18 -41.75
C MET A 1 31.10 -22.36 -41.19
N GLN A 2 30.54 -23.59 -41.13
CA GLN A 2 29.14 -23.81 -40.67
C GLN A 2 28.97 -24.19 -39.19
N GLN A 3 30.03 -24.51 -38.44
CA GLN A 3 29.92 -24.93 -37.04
C GLN A 3 29.77 -23.77 -36.03
N ARG A 4 30.06 -22.53 -36.43
CA ARG A 4 30.01 -21.37 -35.52
C ARG A 4 28.60 -20.80 -35.35
N SER A 5 27.70 -20.99 -36.33
CA SER A 5 26.33 -20.48 -36.21
C SER A 5 25.41 -21.43 -35.43
N SER A 6 25.63 -22.75 -35.48
CA SER A 6 24.85 -23.71 -34.69
C SER A 6 25.07 -23.57 -33.19
N ASN A 7 26.30 -23.22 -32.77
CA ASN A 7 26.64 -23.00 -31.37
C ASN A 7 26.06 -21.68 -30.82
N PHE A 8 25.84 -20.69 -31.68
CA PHE A 8 25.23 -19.42 -31.27
C PHE A 8 23.71 -19.61 -31.05
N ASP A 9 23.06 -20.38 -31.92
CA ASP A 9 21.63 -20.68 -31.84
C ASP A 9 21.27 -21.59 -30.66
N SER A 10 22.12 -22.58 -30.32
CA SER A 10 21.91 -23.44 -29.15
C SER A 10 22.12 -22.70 -27.82
N THR A 11 23.06 -21.76 -27.79
CA THR A 11 23.34 -20.97 -26.58
C THR A 11 22.21 -19.99 -26.29
N ASP A 12 21.68 -19.31 -27.31
CA ASP A 12 20.56 -18.36 -27.15
C ASP A 12 19.24 -19.07 -26.76
N LYS A 13 19.00 -20.27 -27.31
CA LYS A 13 17.88 -21.14 -26.89
C LYS A 13 18.00 -21.56 -25.43
N SER A 14 19.18 -21.99 -24.99
CA SER A 14 19.39 -22.38 -23.58
C SER A 14 19.23 -21.22 -22.59
N LEU A 15 19.57 -19.99 -23.02
CA LEU A 15 19.38 -18.76 -22.25
C LEU A 15 17.91 -18.35 -22.18
N MET A 16 17.17 -18.47 -23.28
CA MET A 16 15.71 -18.25 -23.31
C MET A 16 14.97 -19.29 -22.47
N GLU A 17 15.32 -20.58 -22.56
CA GLU A 17 14.73 -21.66 -21.78
C GLU A 17 15.01 -21.47 -20.28
N GLY A 18 16.24 -21.14 -19.89
CA GLY A 18 16.58 -20.86 -18.49
C GLY A 18 15.83 -19.65 -17.92
N ASN A 19 15.58 -18.62 -18.73
CA ASN A 19 14.75 -17.48 -18.32
C ASN A 19 13.26 -17.85 -18.23
N LEU A 20 12.75 -18.67 -19.16
CA LEU A 20 11.37 -19.15 -19.15
C LEU A 20 11.09 -20.00 -17.91
N GLU A 21 11.99 -20.92 -17.56
CA GLU A 21 11.87 -21.74 -16.35
C GLU A 21 11.90 -20.89 -15.08
N ARG A 22 12.77 -19.88 -15.02
CA ARG A 22 12.83 -18.95 -13.88
C ARG A 22 11.55 -18.13 -13.72
N ILE A 23 10.98 -17.66 -14.83
CA ILE A 23 9.73 -16.90 -14.84
C ILE A 23 8.55 -17.80 -14.44
N MET A 24 8.46 -19.00 -15.01
CA MET A 24 7.39 -19.96 -14.73
C MET A 24 7.47 -20.48 -13.30
N THR A 25 8.67 -20.78 -12.80
CA THR A 25 8.88 -21.24 -11.41
C THR A 25 8.57 -20.15 -10.40
N GLY A 26 8.94 -18.89 -10.68
CA GLY A 26 8.57 -17.75 -9.84
C GLY A 26 7.06 -17.51 -9.81
N SER A 27 6.40 -17.61 -10.97
CA SER A 27 4.95 -17.46 -11.08
C SER A 27 4.18 -18.60 -10.40
N LEU A 28 4.64 -19.85 -10.54
CA LEU A 28 4.03 -21.01 -9.88
C LEU A 28 4.20 -20.95 -8.36
N PHE A 29 5.39 -20.55 -7.88
CA PHE A 29 5.62 -20.36 -6.45
C PHE A 29 4.71 -19.29 -5.86
N GLN A 30 4.51 -18.17 -6.57
CA GLN A 30 3.56 -17.14 -6.17
C GLN A 30 2.11 -17.65 -6.12
N VAL A 31 1.66 -18.41 -7.11
CA VAL A 31 0.30 -18.98 -7.12
C VAL A 31 0.12 -20.00 -5.99
N VAL A 32 1.11 -20.86 -5.75
CA VAL A 32 1.08 -21.83 -4.64
C VAL A 32 1.09 -21.12 -3.29
N LEU A 33 1.87 -20.05 -3.13
CA LEU A 33 1.88 -19.24 -1.91
C LEU A 33 0.51 -18.59 -1.68
N MET A 34 -0.10 -18.02 -2.71
CA MET A 34 -1.43 -17.41 -2.61
C MET A 34 -2.51 -18.43 -2.23
N ILE A 35 -2.45 -19.64 -2.80
CA ILE A 35 -3.35 -20.74 -2.43
C ILE A 35 -3.09 -21.20 -1.00
N ALA A 36 -1.83 -21.38 -0.60
CA ALA A 36 -1.47 -21.79 0.76
C ALA A 36 -1.93 -20.76 1.79
N VAL A 37 -1.68 -19.47 1.55
CA VAL A 37 -2.15 -18.36 2.39
C VAL A 37 -3.68 -18.34 2.45
N ALA A 38 -4.38 -18.51 1.32
CA ALA A 38 -5.84 -18.61 1.31
C ALA A 38 -6.36 -19.81 2.09
N THR A 39 -5.73 -20.99 1.97
CA THR A 39 -6.13 -22.19 2.74
C THR A 39 -5.82 -22.07 4.23
N VAL A 40 -4.75 -21.37 4.61
CA VAL A 40 -4.43 -21.05 6.01
C VAL A 40 -5.45 -20.06 6.57
N GLN A 41 -5.83 -19.04 5.79
CA GLN A 41 -6.88 -18.08 6.15
C GLN A 41 -8.25 -18.75 6.29
N MET A 42 -8.57 -19.73 5.43
CA MET A 42 -9.81 -20.51 5.52
C MET A 42 -9.81 -21.55 6.65
N GLY A 43 -8.63 -22.06 7.04
CA GLY A 43 -8.47 -23.03 8.15
C GLY A 43 -8.43 -22.39 9.54
N GLN A 44 -8.29 -21.06 9.61
CA GLN A 44 -8.40 -20.25 10.84
C GLN A 44 -9.69 -19.44 10.86
N THR A 45 -10.84 -20.09 10.63
CA THR A 45 -12.11 -19.55 11.14
C THR A 45 -12.22 -19.90 12.62
N THR A 46 -11.40 -19.23 13.45
CA THR A 46 -11.82 -18.95 14.82
C THR A 46 -13.16 -18.25 14.70
N GLU A 47 -14.18 -18.70 15.43
CA GLU A 47 -15.53 -18.10 15.44
C GLU A 47 -15.40 -16.57 15.47
N VAL A 48 -15.57 -15.96 14.29
CA VAL A 48 -15.50 -14.52 14.14
C VAL A 48 -16.76 -14.02 14.80
N THR A 49 -16.61 -13.49 16.02
CA THR A 49 -17.63 -12.64 16.61
C THR A 49 -17.97 -11.60 15.54
N GLY A 50 -19.23 -11.51 15.10
CA GLY A 50 -19.65 -10.74 13.91
C GLY A 50 -19.23 -9.26 13.86
N ASN A 51 -18.61 -8.76 14.92
CA ASN A 51 -17.97 -7.46 15.03
C ASN A 51 -16.72 -7.31 14.12
N ASP A 52 -15.90 -8.35 13.93
CA ASP A 52 -14.62 -8.17 13.22
C ASP A 52 -14.82 -8.04 11.70
N ASP A 53 -15.73 -8.82 11.12
CA ASP A 53 -16.09 -8.71 9.69
C ASP A 53 -16.63 -7.31 9.34
N GLU A 54 -17.40 -6.71 10.24
CA GLU A 54 -17.89 -5.33 10.10
C GLU A 54 -16.74 -4.30 10.18
N LEU A 55 -15.73 -4.54 11.03
CA LEU A 55 -14.54 -3.70 11.10
C LEU A 55 -13.73 -3.75 9.80
N TRP A 56 -13.53 -4.94 9.23
CA TRP A 56 -12.82 -5.12 7.94
C TRP A 56 -13.55 -4.42 6.78
N LYS A 57 -14.88 -4.53 6.75
CA LYS A 57 -15.70 -3.85 5.74
C LYS A 57 -15.62 -2.33 5.89
N THR A 58 -15.80 -1.82 7.11
CA THR A 58 -15.67 -0.39 7.42
C THR A 58 -14.29 0.15 7.07
N ALA A 59 -13.23 -0.58 7.41
CA ALA A 59 -11.85 -0.23 7.07
C ALA A 59 -11.64 -0.12 5.56
N SER A 60 -12.18 -1.06 4.79
CA SER A 60 -12.09 -1.07 3.33
C SER A 60 -12.83 0.10 2.70
N GLU A 61 -14.08 0.35 3.11
CA GLU A 61 -14.88 1.47 2.62
C GLU A 61 -14.27 2.84 2.98
N ALA A 62 -13.77 2.99 4.21
CA ALA A 62 -13.10 4.21 4.66
C ALA A 62 -11.81 4.47 3.86
N GLY A 63 -11.03 3.42 3.60
CA GLY A 63 -9.81 3.52 2.82
C GLY A 63 -10.03 3.89 1.36
N GLU A 64 -11.07 3.35 0.74
CA GLU A 64 -11.45 3.72 -0.63
C GLU A 64 -11.81 5.21 -0.71
N LYS A 65 -12.67 5.69 0.21
CA LYS A 65 -13.05 7.11 0.28
C LYS A 65 -11.84 8.01 0.56
N PHE A 66 -11.01 7.64 1.53
CA PHE A 66 -9.81 8.39 1.90
C PHE A 66 -8.84 8.49 0.72
N SER A 67 -8.49 7.36 0.09
CA SER A 67 -7.53 7.32 -1.00
C SER A 67 -8.01 8.13 -2.22
N ALA A 68 -9.30 8.02 -2.57
CA ALA A 68 -9.90 8.81 -3.64
C ALA A 68 -9.79 10.32 -3.38
N LEU A 69 -10.10 10.77 -2.17
CA LEU A 69 -10.00 12.19 -1.80
C LEU A 69 -8.55 12.66 -1.72
N TYR A 70 -7.67 11.87 -1.12
CA TYR A 70 -6.26 12.19 -0.94
C TYR A 70 -5.54 12.34 -2.28
N TYR A 71 -5.64 11.35 -3.17
CA TYR A 71 -4.97 11.41 -4.47
C TYR A 71 -5.56 12.52 -5.35
N ARG A 72 -6.87 12.79 -5.25
CA ARG A 72 -7.49 13.95 -5.91
C ARG A 72 -6.94 15.28 -5.40
N ALA A 73 -6.69 15.41 -4.10
CA ALA A 73 -6.08 16.61 -3.53
C ALA A 73 -4.59 16.74 -3.88
N PHE A 74 -3.87 15.61 -3.92
CA PHE A 74 -2.45 15.52 -4.23
C PHE A 74 -2.13 15.90 -5.67
N ASP A 75 -3.01 15.55 -6.62
CA ASP A 75 -2.83 15.84 -8.05
C ASP A 75 -3.18 17.28 -8.43
N LYS A 76 -3.74 18.09 -7.51
CA LYS A 76 -4.03 19.50 -7.79
C LYS A 76 -2.72 20.31 -7.85
N PRO A 77 -2.61 21.29 -8.78
CA PRO A 77 -1.48 22.22 -8.81
C PRO A 77 -1.35 22.94 -7.47
N ASN A 78 -0.12 23.04 -6.95
CA ASN A 78 0.18 23.63 -5.64
C ASN A 78 -0.47 22.95 -4.41
N ARG A 79 -1.23 21.85 -4.61
CA ARG A 79 -1.81 20.98 -3.57
C ARG A 79 -2.49 21.72 -2.40
N PRO A 80 -3.42 22.67 -2.66
CA PRO A 80 -3.99 23.54 -1.63
C PRO A 80 -4.81 22.80 -0.55
N ASP A 81 -5.38 21.66 -0.89
CA ASP A 81 -6.24 20.88 0.02
C ASP A 81 -5.45 19.87 0.85
N LEU A 82 -4.16 19.66 0.54
CA LEU A 82 -3.33 18.64 1.18
C LEU A 82 -3.10 18.84 2.69
N PRO A 83 -2.97 20.08 3.22
CA PRO A 83 -2.81 20.30 4.65
C PRO A 83 -3.93 19.67 5.50
N GLY A 84 -5.17 19.62 4.98
CA GLY A 84 -6.32 19.08 5.70
C GLY A 84 -6.29 17.55 5.92
N PHE A 85 -5.36 16.84 5.29
CA PHE A 85 -5.21 15.38 5.44
C PHE A 85 -4.20 14.98 6.53
N PHE A 86 -3.47 15.94 7.09
CA PHE A 86 -2.39 15.68 8.04
C PHE A 86 -2.72 16.24 9.41
N MET A 87 -2.46 15.44 10.45
CA MET A 87 -2.51 15.90 11.84
C MET A 87 -1.26 16.72 12.18
N ASP A 88 -1.31 17.52 13.25
CA ASP A 88 -0.19 18.36 13.70
C ASP A 88 1.08 17.54 13.95
N ASN A 89 0.92 16.30 14.45
CA ASN A 89 1.99 15.35 14.76
C ASN A 89 2.30 14.36 13.62
N VAL A 90 1.93 14.66 12.37
CA VAL A 90 2.20 13.77 11.23
C VAL A 90 3.70 13.47 11.09
N VAL A 91 4.02 12.23 10.75
CA VAL A 91 5.36 11.79 10.40
C VAL A 91 5.33 11.24 8.98
N LEU A 92 6.04 11.91 8.06
CA LEU A 92 6.25 11.45 6.70
C LEU A 92 7.62 10.76 6.59
N LEU A 93 7.63 9.56 6.03
CA LEU A 93 8.86 8.88 5.62
C LEU A 93 8.88 8.77 4.09
N TRP A 94 9.79 9.50 3.45
CA TRP A 94 9.91 9.55 1.99
C TRP A 94 11.31 9.11 1.54
N ASN A 95 11.41 7.94 0.90
CA ASN A 95 12.67 7.36 0.42
C ASN A 95 13.78 7.36 1.50
N GLY A 96 13.42 7.06 2.75
CA GLY A 96 14.34 7.07 3.90
C GLY A 96 14.50 8.43 4.59
N ASN A 97 13.99 9.51 4.02
CA ASN A 97 13.99 10.84 4.66
C ASN A 97 12.77 10.99 5.55
N ARG A 98 12.99 11.32 6.82
CA ARG A 98 11.94 11.55 7.81
C ARG A 98 11.65 13.04 7.92
N VAL A 99 10.37 13.41 7.81
CA VAL A 99 9.86 14.77 7.99
C VAL A 99 8.73 14.71 9.00
N GLU A 100 8.73 15.60 9.99
CA GLU A 100 7.73 15.62 11.06
C GLU A 100 7.04 16.96 11.14
N GLY A 101 5.76 16.94 11.48
CA GLY A 101 4.96 18.14 11.64
C GLY A 101 4.25 18.55 10.36
N GLN A 102 2.99 18.95 10.50
CA GLN A 102 2.09 19.26 9.38
C GLN A 102 2.70 20.27 8.41
N GLN A 103 3.20 21.41 8.93
CA GLN A 103 3.77 22.48 8.09
C GLN A 103 4.98 21.98 7.29
N LEU A 104 5.90 21.23 7.91
CA LEU A 104 7.09 20.72 7.23
C LEU A 104 6.73 19.68 6.16
N VAL A 105 5.73 18.86 6.42
CA VAL A 105 5.22 17.88 5.45
C VAL A 105 4.55 18.58 4.26
N VAL A 106 3.73 19.59 4.49
CA VAL A 106 3.10 20.40 3.44
C VAL A 106 4.17 21.11 2.60
N ASP A 107 5.12 21.79 3.25
CA ASP A 107 6.23 22.50 2.59
C ASP A 107 7.10 21.54 1.78
N PHE A 108 7.30 20.31 2.27
CA PHE A 108 7.99 19.25 1.53
C PHE A 108 7.23 18.89 0.26
N PHE A 109 5.91 18.68 0.36
CA PHE A 109 5.08 18.37 -0.79
C PHE A 109 5.04 19.52 -1.80
N SER A 110 4.93 20.78 -1.39
CA SER A 110 4.91 21.94 -2.30
C SER A 110 6.17 22.07 -3.18
N LYS A 111 7.28 21.44 -2.79
CA LYS A 111 8.54 21.42 -3.56
C LYS A 111 8.62 20.28 -4.59
N LEU A 112 7.73 19.29 -4.49
CA LEU A 112 7.69 18.21 -5.47
C LEU A 112 7.02 18.68 -6.77
N PRO A 113 7.45 18.18 -7.92
CA PRO A 113 6.80 18.48 -9.19
C PRO A 113 5.35 18.02 -9.20
N ASP A 114 4.53 18.67 -10.02
CA ASP A 114 3.16 18.24 -10.28
C ASP A 114 3.15 16.80 -10.79
N SER A 115 2.13 16.07 -10.36
CA SER A 115 2.00 14.66 -10.67
C SER A 115 0.56 14.27 -10.93
N THR A 116 0.38 13.12 -11.57
CA THR A 116 -0.91 12.47 -11.71
C THR A 116 -0.78 11.05 -11.18
N CYS A 117 -1.52 10.74 -10.13
CA CYS A 117 -1.51 9.44 -9.48
C CYS A 117 -2.68 8.59 -9.99
N THR A 118 -2.38 7.36 -10.42
CA THR A 118 -3.40 6.36 -10.71
C THR A 118 -3.31 5.26 -9.66
N LEU A 119 -4.38 5.05 -8.89
CA LEU A 119 -4.46 3.99 -7.88
C LEU A 119 -4.75 2.66 -8.59
N HIS A 120 -3.91 1.65 -8.36
CA HIS A 120 -4.08 0.32 -8.97
C HIS A 120 -4.52 -0.74 -7.97
N SER A 121 -4.02 -0.64 -6.74
CA SER A 121 -4.33 -1.59 -5.69
C SER A 121 -4.33 -0.86 -4.35
N LEU A 122 -5.30 -1.21 -3.52
CA LEU A 122 -5.51 -0.69 -2.19
C LEU A 122 -5.82 -1.86 -1.27
N SER A 123 -5.16 -1.90 -0.12
CA SER A 123 -5.46 -2.82 0.97
C SER A 123 -5.62 -2.00 2.24
N CYS A 124 -6.69 -2.26 2.98
CA CYS A 124 -7.01 -1.59 4.22
C CYS A 124 -7.13 -2.64 5.31
N GLN A 125 -6.52 -2.39 6.46
CA GLN A 125 -6.58 -3.29 7.60
C GLN A 125 -6.91 -2.49 8.86
N PRO A 126 -7.86 -2.95 9.68
CA PRO A 126 -8.07 -2.36 10.99
C PRO A 126 -6.81 -2.55 11.85
N VAL A 127 -6.39 -1.51 12.56
CA VAL A 127 -5.25 -1.63 13.49
C VAL A 127 -5.79 -2.18 14.79
N HIS A 128 -5.40 -3.42 15.12
CA HIS A 128 -5.82 -4.04 16.38
C HIS A 128 -5.11 -3.36 17.54
N ARG A 129 -5.90 -2.79 18.45
CA ARG A 129 -5.47 -1.95 19.56
C ARG A 129 -4.42 -2.60 20.47
N ALA A 130 -4.48 -3.93 20.60
CA ALA A 130 -3.62 -4.73 21.46
C ALA A 130 -2.16 -4.87 20.97
N GLU A 131 -1.90 -4.85 19.66
CA GLU A 131 -0.56 -5.12 19.11
C GLU A 131 0.34 -3.88 19.04
N PHE A 132 -0.25 -2.69 19.12
CA PHE A 132 0.46 -1.40 19.00
C PHE A 132 0.57 -0.62 20.31
N GLY A 133 0.13 -1.19 21.43
CA GLY A 133 0.19 -0.54 22.75
C GLY A 133 -0.71 0.70 22.86
N ILE A 134 -1.79 0.75 22.07
CA ILE A 134 -2.73 1.87 21.99
C ILE A 134 -3.73 1.71 23.16
N ASP A 135 -3.92 2.75 23.99
CA ASP A 135 -4.83 2.69 25.15
C ASP A 135 -6.28 2.57 24.65
N TYR A 136 -7.20 1.96 25.39
CA TYR A 136 -8.64 1.87 25.04
C TYR A 136 -9.31 3.23 24.79
N ASN A 137 -8.74 4.31 25.32
CA ASN A 137 -9.21 5.67 25.13
C ASN A 137 -8.77 6.32 23.81
N ASP A 138 -7.80 5.73 23.11
CA ASP A 138 -7.32 6.31 21.85
C ASP A 138 -8.32 6.08 20.70
N PRO A 139 -8.35 6.91 19.67
CA PRO A 139 -9.30 6.73 18.58
C PRO A 139 -8.94 5.51 17.72
N PRO A 140 -9.95 4.84 17.12
CA PRO A 140 -9.69 3.74 16.19
C PRO A 140 -8.83 4.21 15.03
N SER A 141 -7.89 3.36 14.63
CA SER A 141 -6.93 3.65 13.56
C SER A 141 -6.95 2.56 12.49
N LEU A 142 -6.67 2.97 11.26
CA LEU A 142 -6.66 2.15 10.05
C LEU A 142 -5.28 2.21 9.41
N ARG A 143 -4.75 1.06 9.01
CA ARG A 143 -3.56 0.98 8.17
C ARG A 143 -3.99 0.82 6.72
N LEU A 144 -3.49 1.71 5.87
CA LEU A 144 -3.77 1.76 4.45
C LEU A 144 -2.48 1.49 3.69
N GLN A 145 -2.47 0.47 2.85
CA GLN A 145 -1.39 0.22 1.90
C GLN A 145 -1.92 0.45 0.50
N ALA A 146 -1.31 1.39 -0.21
CA ALA A 146 -1.68 1.77 -1.56
C ALA A 146 -0.50 1.64 -2.51
N ILE A 147 -0.78 1.13 -3.71
CA ILE A 147 0.16 1.11 -4.82
C ILE A 147 -0.39 2.04 -5.91
N SER A 148 0.33 3.14 -6.18
CA SER A 148 0.00 4.08 -7.25
C SER A 148 1.17 4.20 -8.23
N ARG A 149 0.99 3.77 -9.48
CA ARG A 149 2.07 3.87 -10.47
C ARG A 149 2.22 5.31 -10.98
N LYS A 150 3.46 5.62 -11.38
CA LYS A 150 4.02 6.87 -11.95
C LYS A 150 4.72 7.82 -10.97
N VAL A 151 4.36 7.80 -9.68
CA VAL A 151 5.05 8.58 -8.62
C VAL A 151 5.55 7.68 -7.48
N PHE A 152 4.86 6.57 -7.22
CA PHE A 152 5.10 5.72 -6.06
C PHE A 152 5.28 4.25 -6.48
N SER A 153 6.10 3.51 -5.75
CA SER A 153 6.13 2.04 -5.85
C SER A 153 5.26 1.40 -4.76
N HIS A 154 5.23 2.00 -3.56
CA HIS A 154 4.46 1.55 -2.42
C HIS A 154 4.29 2.72 -1.44
N VAL A 155 3.08 2.95 -0.92
CA VAL A 155 2.80 3.94 0.12
C VAL A 155 1.98 3.30 1.22
N THR A 156 2.38 3.52 2.47
CA THR A 156 1.60 3.13 3.64
C THR A 156 1.15 4.37 4.39
N TYR A 157 -0.13 4.48 4.69
CA TYR A 157 -0.71 5.51 5.56
C TYR A 157 -1.24 4.86 6.84
N THR A 158 -1.14 5.59 7.94
CA THR A 158 -1.90 5.29 9.16
C THR A 158 -2.91 6.42 9.33
N VAL A 159 -4.19 6.09 9.28
CA VAL A 159 -5.28 7.05 9.38
C VAL A 159 -5.99 6.80 10.70
N THR A 160 -6.07 7.82 11.53
CA THR A 160 -6.74 7.76 12.82
C THR A 160 -8.04 8.54 12.73
N GLU A 161 -9.15 7.96 13.19
CA GLU A 161 -10.41 8.68 13.29
C GLU A 161 -10.25 9.79 14.33
N ILE A 162 -10.46 11.04 13.96
CA ILE A 162 -10.53 12.10 14.97
C ILE A 162 -11.98 12.15 15.41
N GLY A 163 -12.25 11.71 16.65
CA GLY A 163 -13.60 11.76 17.21
C GLY A 163 -14.17 13.16 17.06
N SER A 164 -15.39 13.27 16.52
CA SER A 164 -16.11 14.55 16.50
C SER A 164 -16.30 15.01 17.94
N ASN A 165 -15.56 16.04 18.37
CA ASN A 165 -15.95 16.77 19.57
C ASN A 165 -17.36 17.30 19.28
N SER A 166 -18.34 16.73 19.95
CA SER A 166 -19.67 17.28 20.03
C SER A 166 -19.54 18.57 20.81
N GLU A 167 -19.64 19.71 20.11
CA GLU A 167 -20.10 20.96 20.71
C GLU A 167 -21.59 20.87 21.04
#